data_AF-A0A965YEB4-F1
#
_entry.id   AF-A0A965YEB4-F1
#
_cell.length_a   1.000
_cell.length_b   1.000
_cell.length_c   1.000
_cell.angle_alpha   90.00
_cell.angle_beta   90.00
_cell.angle_gamma   90.00
#
_symmetry.space_group_name_H-M   'P 1'
#
loop_
_entity.id
_entity.type
_entity.pdbx_description
1 polymer ?
#
loop_
_entity_poly.entity_id
_entity_poly.type
_entity_poly.pdbx_seq_one_letter_code
_entity_poly.pdbx_strand_id
1 'polypeptide(L)'
;APHPVWTAIGESISLLANLTVPLIALSIGYGIHIRKEGLAWSLKTIVVRKVVLLALALLINHFLIDQLLGMESIYRYALLVMFLTPPPFVITIYMRPNDKENADYVDNTLSLDTLVSILMVMMAASWYV
;
A
#
# COMPACT_ATOMS: atom_id res chain seq x y z
N ALA A 1 -14.76 33.73 15.04
CA ALA A 1 -13.51 33.34 14.36
C ALA A 1 -12.70 32.47 15.30
N PRO A 2 -12.10 31.36 14.85
CA PRO A 2 -11.22 30.57 15.72
C PRO A 2 -10.05 31.43 16.23
N HIS A 3 -9.61 31.18 17.46
CA HIS A 3 -8.52 31.93 18.10
C HIS A 3 -7.23 31.77 17.27
N PRO A 4 -6.45 32.84 17.02
CA PRO A 4 -5.29 32.81 16.11
C PRO A 4 -4.23 31.75 16.48
N VAL A 5 -4.10 31.43 17.77
CA VAL A 5 -3.23 30.34 18.26
C VAL A 5 -3.69 28.96 17.76
N TRP A 6 -5.00 28.69 17.75
CA TRP A 6 -5.53 27.41 17.26
C TRP A 6 -5.33 27.26 15.75
N THR A 7 -5.47 28.36 15.01
CA THR A 7 -5.18 28.39 13.57
C THR A 7 -3.71 28.08 13.30
N ALA A 8 -2.78 28.71 14.03
CA ALA A 8 -1.34 28.47 13.87
C ALA A 8 -0.93 27.02 14.20
N ILE A 9 -1.52 26.42 15.24
CA ILE A 9 -1.29 25.00 15.57
C ILE A 9 -1.84 24.10 14.46
N GLY A 10 -3.06 24.36 13.99
CA GLY A 10 -3.67 23.60 12.90
C GLY A 10 -2.84 23.65 11.62
N GLU A 11 -2.37 24.84 11.24
CA GLU A 11 -1.47 25.06 10.09
C GLU A 11 -0.17 24.26 10.25
N SER A 12 0.44 24.31 11.44
CA SER A 12 1.69 23.59 11.73
C SER A 12 1.51 22.07 11.61
N ILE A 13 0.41 21.53 12.14
CA ILE A 13 0.08 20.11 12.01
C ILE A 13 -0.16 19.74 10.55
N SER A 14 -0.88 20.57 9.79
CA SER A 14 -1.15 20.32 8.37
C SER A 14 0.14 20.32 7.54
N LEU A 15 1.05 21.26 7.79
CA LEU A 15 2.37 21.31 7.15
C LEU A 15 3.18 20.04 7.44
N LEU A 16 3.22 19.61 8.70
CA LEU A 16 3.92 18.37 9.08
C LEU A 16 3.27 17.14 8.43
N ALA A 17 1.94 17.03 8.46
CA ALA A 17 1.20 15.93 7.86
C ALA A 17 1.45 15.83 6.35
N ASN A 18 1.43 16.95 5.64
CA ASN A 18 1.67 17.00 4.20
C ASN A 18 3.11 16.59 3.81
N LEU A 19 4.08 16.75 4.71
CA LEU A 19 5.45 16.28 4.51
C LEU A 19 5.61 14.77 4.75
N THR A 20 4.72 14.12 5.49
CA THR A 20 4.86 12.69 5.81
C THR A 20 4.79 11.79 4.58
N VAL A 21 3.84 12.05 3.67
CA VAL A 21 3.67 11.26 2.44
C VAL A 21 4.92 11.27 1.54
N PRO A 22 5.48 12.44 1.15
CA PRO A 22 6.69 12.46 0.33
C PRO A 22 7.90 11.88 1.07
N LEU A 23 8.03 12.06 2.40
CA LEU A 23 9.10 11.45 3.17
C LEU A 23 9.00 9.92 3.21
N ILE A 24 7.80 9.36 3.39
CA ILE A 24 7.55 7.92 3.32
C ILE A 24 7.88 7.40 1.92
N ALA A 25 7.44 8.10 0.87
CA ALA A 25 7.74 7.72 -0.51
C ALA A 25 9.26 7.73 -0.78
N LEU A 26 9.99 8.73 -0.29
CA LEU A 26 11.45 8.79 -0.38
C LEU A 26 12.13 7.68 0.42
N SER A 27 11.66 7.39 1.64
CA SER A 27 12.19 6.30 2.46
C SER A 27 12.00 4.94 1.81
N ILE A 28 10.83 4.69 1.21
CA ILE A 28 10.57 3.47 0.45
C ILE A 28 11.46 3.42 -0.78
N GLY A 29 11.56 4.52 -1.52
CA GLY A 29 12.43 4.67 -2.70
C GLY A 29 13.92 4.42 -2.40
N TYR A 30 14.39 4.87 -1.25
CA TYR A 30 15.77 4.65 -0.79
C TYR A 30 16.05 3.19 -0.46
N GLY A 31 15.06 2.48 0.11
CA GLY A 31 15.17 1.04 0.42
C GLY A 31 15.16 0.11 -0.80
N ILE A 32 14.93 0.64 -2.01
CA ILE A 32 14.86 -0.17 -3.23
C ILE A 32 16.27 -0.61 -3.66
N HIS A 33 16.64 -1.83 -3.31
CA HIS A 33 17.83 -2.51 -3.83
C HIS A 33 17.44 -3.56 -4.89
N ILE A 34 17.39 -3.16 -6.16
CA ILE A 34 17.05 -4.09 -7.26
C ILE A 34 18.25 -4.99 -7.56
N ARG A 35 18.30 -6.17 -6.93
CA ARG A 35 19.19 -7.27 -7.33
C ARG A 35 18.45 -8.16 -8.33
N LYS A 36 19.12 -8.51 -9.43
CA LYS A 36 18.58 -9.41 -10.47
C LYS A 36 18.35 -10.83 -9.92
N GLU A 37 19.19 -11.22 -8.97
CA GLU A 37 19.08 -12.46 -8.20
C GLU A 37 17.82 -12.37 -7.30
N GLY A 38 16.87 -13.29 -7.47
CA GLY A 38 15.64 -13.33 -6.67
C GLY A 38 14.46 -12.50 -7.20
N LEU A 39 14.68 -11.59 -8.17
CA LEU A 39 13.62 -10.74 -8.74
C LEU A 39 12.43 -11.54 -9.29
N ALA A 40 12.69 -12.69 -9.93
CA ALA A 40 11.65 -13.56 -10.47
C ALA A 40 10.77 -14.17 -9.36
N TRP A 41 11.37 -14.53 -8.22
CA TRP A 41 10.65 -15.04 -7.06
C TRP A 41 9.81 -13.96 -6.38
N SER A 42 10.37 -12.75 -6.26
CA SER A 42 9.66 -11.57 -5.75
C SER A 42 8.46 -11.24 -6.63
N LEU A 43 8.64 -11.21 -7.95
CA LEU A 43 7.55 -10.96 -8.90
C LEU A 43 6.47 -12.04 -8.83
N LYS A 44 6.85 -13.31 -8.75
CA LYS A 44 5.89 -14.42 -8.57
C LYS A 44 5.08 -14.25 -7.28
N THR A 45 5.73 -13.87 -6.19
CA THR A 45 5.07 -13.62 -4.89
C THR A 45 4.09 -12.46 -4.98
N ILE A 46 4.47 -11.37 -5.63
CA ILE A 46 3.61 -10.20 -5.88
C ILE A 46 2.38 -10.61 -6.67
N VAL A 47 2.55 -11.30 -7.80
CA VAL A 47 1.43 -11.73 -8.66
C VAL A 47 0.48 -12.64 -7.90
N VAL A 48 1.00 -13.67 -7.24
CA VAL A 48 0.16 -14.60 -6.44
C VAL A 48 -0.59 -13.84 -5.36
N ARG A 49 0.08 -12.95 -4.63
CA ARG A 49 -0.54 -12.12 -3.59
C ARG A 49 -1.66 -11.26 -4.15
N LYS A 50 -1.43 -10.52 -5.25
CA LYS A 50 -2.44 -9.63 -5.84
C LYS A 50 -3.63 -10.42 -6.37
N VAL A 51 -3.41 -11.56 -7.01
CA VAL A 51 -4.51 -12.42 -7.49
C VAL A 51 -5.37 -12.92 -6.32
N VAL A 52 -4.74 -13.42 -5.25
CA VAL A 52 -5.47 -13.90 -4.05
C VAL A 52 -6.23 -12.76 -3.38
N LEU A 53 -5.61 -11.59 -3.23
CA LEU A 53 -6.23 -10.42 -2.64
C LEU A 53 -7.41 -9.90 -3.49
N LEU A 54 -7.27 -9.85 -4.81
CA LEU A 54 -8.37 -9.44 -5.70
C LEU A 54 -9.53 -10.43 -5.65
N ALA A 55 -9.25 -11.74 -5.70
CA ALA A 55 -10.29 -12.76 -5.55
C ALA A 55 -11.03 -12.62 -4.21
N LEU A 56 -10.27 -12.40 -3.12
CA LEU A 56 -10.85 -12.21 -1.79
C LEU A 56 -11.67 -10.91 -1.69
N ALA A 57 -11.18 -9.81 -2.28
CA ALA A 57 -11.90 -8.54 -2.32
C ALA A 57 -13.24 -8.66 -3.05
N LEU A 58 -13.27 -9.37 -4.18
CA LEU A 58 -14.51 -9.62 -4.93
C LEU A 58 -15.49 -10.50 -4.16
N LEU A 59 -14.99 -11.56 -3.50
CA LEU A 59 -15.82 -12.42 -2.64
C LEU A 59 -16.40 -11.64 -1.47
N ILE A 60 -15.58 -10.85 -0.76
CA ILE A 60 -16.04 -10.04 0.37
C ILE A 60 -17.03 -8.97 -0.10
N ASN A 61 -16.77 -8.30 -1.22
CA ASN A 61 -17.70 -7.34 -1.79
C ASN A 61 -19.08 -7.98 -2.07
N HIS A 62 -19.09 -9.15 -2.73
CA HIS A 62 -20.34 -9.80 -3.07
C HIS A 62 -21.10 -10.37 -1.86
N PHE A 63 -20.41 -11.09 -0.96
CA PHE A 63 -21.06 -11.79 0.15
C PHE A 63 -21.26 -10.90 1.37
N LEU A 64 -20.28 -10.09 1.75
CA LEU A 64 -20.36 -9.26 2.96
C LEU A 64 -20.94 -7.88 2.67
N ILE A 65 -20.37 -7.14 1.71
CA ILE A 65 -20.77 -5.74 1.48
C ILE A 65 -22.18 -5.68 0.88
N ASP A 66 -22.47 -6.54 -0.10
CA ASP A 66 -23.72 -6.44 -0.87
C ASP A 66 -24.86 -7.22 -0.24
N GLN A 67 -24.63 -8.50 0.04
CA GLN A 67 -25.69 -9.39 0.52
C GLN A 67 -25.94 -9.24 2.03
N LEU A 68 -24.88 -9.24 2.83
CA LEU A 68 -25.03 -9.25 4.29
C LEU A 68 -25.28 -7.85 4.87
N LEU A 69 -24.53 -6.85 4.42
CA LEU A 69 -24.56 -5.50 4.99
C LEU A 69 -25.35 -4.49 4.16
N GLY A 70 -25.58 -4.75 2.86
CA GLY A 70 -26.33 -3.85 1.97
C GLY A 70 -25.73 -2.45 1.84
N MET A 71 -24.40 -2.32 1.89
CA MET A 71 -23.72 -1.02 1.93
C MET A 71 -23.64 -0.37 0.54
N GLU A 72 -23.46 0.96 0.55
CA GLU A 72 -23.29 1.75 -0.66
C GLU A 72 -22.02 1.37 -1.44
N SER A 73 -22.02 1.64 -2.75
CA SER A 73 -20.92 1.29 -3.65
C SER A 73 -19.56 1.84 -3.24
N ILE A 74 -19.51 2.95 -2.49
CA ILE A 74 -18.25 3.54 -1.99
C ILE A 74 -17.44 2.55 -1.13
N TYR A 75 -18.11 1.69 -0.37
CA TYR A 75 -17.44 0.70 0.47
C TYR A 75 -16.79 -0.42 -0.36
N ARG A 76 -17.40 -0.78 -1.51
CA ARG A 76 -16.82 -1.75 -2.45
C ARG A 76 -15.51 -1.24 -3.04
N TYR A 77 -15.49 0.04 -3.42
CA TYR A 77 -14.32 0.70 -3.97
C TYR A 77 -13.23 0.86 -2.90
N ALA A 78 -13.60 1.25 -1.67
CA ALA A 78 -12.66 1.35 -0.57
C ALA A 78 -11.96 0.00 -0.29
N LEU A 79 -12.72 -1.10 -0.26
CA LEU A 79 -12.15 -2.44 -0.07
C LEU A 79 -11.21 -2.82 -1.22
N LEU A 80 -11.62 -2.60 -2.47
CA LEU A 80 -10.80 -2.86 -3.65
C LEU A 80 -9.48 -2.09 -3.58
N VAL A 81 -9.52 -0.79 -3.32
CA VAL A 81 -8.32 0.06 -3.18
C VAL A 81 -7.44 -0.47 -2.05
N MET A 82 -8.00 -0.78 -0.88
CA MET A 82 -7.24 -1.33 0.24
C MET A 82 -6.49 -2.62 -0.15
N PHE A 83 -7.12 -3.52 -0.89
CA PHE A 83 -6.49 -4.77 -1.33
C PHE A 83 -5.49 -4.57 -2.49
N LEU A 84 -5.64 -3.50 -3.27
CA LEU A 84 -4.71 -3.10 -4.32
C LEU A 84 -3.43 -2.45 -3.78
N THR A 85 -3.50 -1.77 -2.63
CA THR A 85 -2.34 -1.12 -1.98
C THR A 85 -1.21 -2.12 -1.65
N PRO A 86 0.05 -1.65 -1.51
CA PRO A 86 1.14 -2.55 -1.20
C PRO A 86 1.09 -3.01 0.27
N PRO A 87 1.74 -4.13 0.60
CA PRO A 87 1.93 -4.57 1.97
C PRO A 87 2.63 -3.49 2.82
N PRO A 88 2.38 -3.46 4.14
CA PRO A 88 2.97 -2.45 5.00
C PRO A 88 4.49 -2.63 5.07
N PHE A 89 5.22 -1.53 4.86
CA PHE A 89 6.69 -1.53 4.90
C PHE A 89 7.26 -1.90 6.28
N VAL A 90 6.45 -1.84 7.35
CA VAL A 90 6.82 -2.26 8.70
C VAL A 90 7.39 -3.68 8.78
N ILE A 91 7.08 -4.54 7.79
CA ILE A 91 7.58 -5.92 7.71
C ILE A 91 9.12 -5.96 7.70
N THR A 92 9.79 -4.99 7.09
CA THR A 92 11.26 -4.94 7.02
C THR A 92 11.90 -4.74 8.40
N ILE A 93 11.24 -4.01 9.29
CA ILE A 93 11.70 -3.75 10.66
C ILE A 93 11.69 -5.03 11.50
N TYR A 94 10.79 -5.98 11.18
CA TYR A 94 10.68 -7.24 11.91
C TYR A 94 11.62 -8.34 11.38
N MET A 95 12.45 -8.06 10.36
CA MET A 95 13.42 -9.03 9.86
C MET A 95 14.53 -9.29 10.87
N ARG A 96 15.02 -10.54 10.92
CA ARG A 96 16.17 -10.89 11.76
C ARG A 96 17.46 -10.29 11.16
N PRO A 97 18.29 -9.58 11.95
CA PRO A 97 19.51 -8.94 11.44
C PRO A 97 20.54 -9.90 10.82
N ASN A 98 20.48 -11.18 11.21
CA ASN A 98 21.45 -12.20 10.80
C ASN A 98 21.05 -12.98 9.53
N ASP A 99 19.91 -12.63 8.91
CA ASP A 99 19.36 -13.32 7.74
C ASP A 99 19.27 -12.37 6.54
N LYS A 100 20.45 -11.99 6.04
CA LYS A 100 20.61 -10.98 4.98
C LYS A 100 19.96 -11.39 3.66
N GLU A 101 19.96 -12.69 3.34
CA GLU A 101 19.39 -13.18 2.08
C GLU A 101 17.86 -13.05 2.06
N ASN A 102 17.19 -13.44 3.14
CA ASN A 102 15.74 -13.25 3.26
C ASN A 102 15.38 -11.78 3.45
N ALA A 103 16.24 -10.98 4.10
CA ALA A 103 16.03 -9.55 4.23
C ALA A 103 16.02 -8.86 2.85
N ASP A 104 17.05 -9.10 2.04
CA ASP A 104 17.15 -8.57 0.68
C ASP A 104 15.97 -9.02 -0.20
N TYR A 105 15.50 -10.26 -0.04
CA TYR A 105 14.33 -10.78 -0.76
C TYR A 105 13.04 -10.06 -0.40
N VAL A 106 12.79 -9.85 0.90
CA VAL A 106 11.58 -9.15 1.37
C VAL A 106 11.63 -7.68 0.96
N ASP A 107 12.76 -7.01 1.12
CA ASP A 107 12.93 -5.60 0.73
C ASP A 107 12.70 -5.41 -0.77
N ASN A 108 13.25 -6.28 -1.61
CA ASN A 108 13.02 -6.27 -3.06
C ASN A 108 11.54 -6.54 -3.39
N THR A 109 10.91 -7.51 -2.72
CA THR A 109 9.49 -7.83 -2.91
C THR A 109 8.58 -6.66 -2.53
N LEU A 110 8.83 -6.00 -1.39
CA LEU A 110 8.03 -4.86 -0.93
C LEU A 110 8.20 -3.64 -1.84
N SER A 111 9.44 -3.39 -2.28
CA SER A 111 9.77 -2.29 -3.19
C SER A 111 9.08 -2.46 -4.55
N LEU A 112 9.20 -3.65 -5.15
CA LEU A 112 8.54 -3.98 -6.41
C LEU A 112 7.02 -3.97 -6.27
N ASP A 113 6.45 -4.51 -5.18
CA ASP A 113 5.00 -4.49 -4.96
C ASP A 113 4.49 -3.06 -4.85
N THR A 114 5.26 -2.15 -4.25
CA THR A 114 4.91 -0.72 -4.17
C THR A 114 4.78 -0.10 -5.55
N LEU A 115 5.76 -0.32 -6.43
CA LEU A 115 5.69 0.17 -7.81
C LEU A 115 4.51 -0.43 -8.59
N VAL A 116 4.33 -1.75 -8.48
CA VAL A 116 3.21 -2.47 -9.12
C VAL A 116 1.87 -1.96 -8.58
N SER A 117 1.77 -1.73 -7.28
CA SER A 117 0.57 -1.22 -6.63
C SER A 117 0.23 0.19 -7.05
N ILE A 118 1.21 1.10 -7.15
CA ILE A 118 0.98 2.46 -7.67
C ILE A 118 0.36 2.38 -9.07
N LEU A 119 0.94 1.57 -9.96
CA LEU A 119 0.40 1.37 -11.31
C LEU A 119 -1.01 0.78 -11.28
N MET A 120 -1.26 -0.27 -10.49
CA MET A 120 -2.58 -0.88 -10.39
C MET A 120 -3.64 0.07 -9.83
N VAL A 121 -3.31 0.85 -8.81
CA VAL A 121 -4.22 1.85 -8.22
C VAL A 121 -4.49 2.98 -9.21
N MET A 122 -3.47 3.46 -9.95
CA MET A 122 -3.67 4.44 -11.01
C MET A 122 -4.59 3.91 -12.12
N MET A 123 -4.42 2.66 -12.55
CA MET A 123 -5.29 2.02 -13.54
C MET A 123 -6.72 1.86 -13.02
N ALA A 124 -6.88 1.41 -11.78
CA ALA A 124 -8.20 1.27 -11.15
C ALA A 124 -8.89 2.64 -11.03
N ALA A 125 -8.18 3.65 -10.55
CA ALA A 125 -8.72 5.02 -10.44
C ALA A 125 -9.14 5.57 -11.81
N SER A 126 -8.33 5.38 -12.86
CA SER A 126 -8.67 5.81 -14.22
C SER A 126 -9.87 5.07 -14.83
N TRP A 127 -10.22 3.88 -14.34
CA TRP A 127 -11.38 3.13 -14.81
C TRP A 127 -12.66 3.52 -14.08
N TYR A 128 -12.55 3.97 -12.83
CA TYR A 128 -13.69 4.31 -11.96
C TYR A 128 -14.03 5.82 -11.92
N VAL A 129 -13.13 6.69 -12.37
CA VAL A 129 -13.34 8.15 -12.58
C VAL A 129 -13.81 8.40 -14.02
#